data_AF-S0GPQ9-F1
#
_entry.id   AF-S0GPQ9-F1
#
_cell.length_a   1.000
_cell.length_b   1.000
_cell.length_c   1.000
_cell.angle_alpha   90.00
_cell.angle_beta   90.00
_cell.angle_gamma   90.00
#
_symmetry.space_group_name_H-M   'P 1'
#
loop_
_entity.id
_entity.type
_entity.pdbx_description
1 polymer ?
#
loop_
_entity_poly.entity_id
_entity_poly.type
_entity_poly.pdbx_seq_one_letter_code
_entity_poly.pdbx_strand_id
1 'polypeptide(L)'
;MNSAFLRFRLRQAGKFIREIPVIYLVILTGILLIAGIALYQFTKDLHGSLIIAGILLVFLSLIQLRRKDYHFIHLAEEKAWKVFSMDYLLLSLPVLIIISVNSYWYVSLAIIAGCISLGFIKQPFHRTKKGMNSPKWIPAEAFELRSGIRQYGGLLLILYVSAWIGLLLPFASLASLWFFTVIVSDIFRFSEPVQILCSQERPVNRFLHGKLRLNLKLFLCATTPVCAIYTLLYPEHWWFILTFLAAVSLNITLFIINKYAHYLPNTKITGGQVPITIAVISIFFPVLLPVVLFFLVKNYLAARRNLTTYLYAYNPESTSRI
;
A
#
# COMPACT_ATOMS: atom_id res chain seq x y z
N MET A 1 22.86 -22.66 17.30
CA MET A 1 21.58 -21.95 17.38
C MET A 1 21.09 -22.18 18.78
N ASN A 2 20.92 -21.13 19.59
CA ASN A 2 20.44 -21.33 20.94
C ASN A 2 19.04 -21.95 20.89
N SER A 3 18.84 -23.03 21.64
CA SER A 3 17.54 -23.72 21.75
C SER A 3 16.43 -22.79 22.24
N ALA A 4 16.80 -21.73 22.96
CA ALA A 4 15.91 -20.66 23.41
C ALA A 4 15.31 -19.83 22.24
N PHE A 5 16.10 -19.50 21.22
CA PHE A 5 15.63 -18.68 20.10
C PHE A 5 14.63 -19.43 19.20
N LEU A 6 14.88 -20.72 18.97
CA LEU A 6 13.95 -21.63 18.28
C LEU A 6 12.61 -21.71 19.01
N ARG A 7 12.64 -21.90 20.34
CA ARG A 7 11.41 -21.93 21.17
C ARG A 7 10.65 -20.61 21.11
N PHE A 8 11.35 -19.49 21.06
CA PHE A 8 10.73 -18.18 20.90
C PHE A 8 9.99 -18.05 19.56
N ARG A 9 10.63 -18.43 18.44
CA ARG A 9 10.01 -18.39 17.10
C ARG A 9 8.78 -19.31 16.99
N LEU A 10 8.87 -20.52 17.55
CA LEU A 10 7.73 -21.46 17.57
C LEU A 10 6.55 -20.92 18.40
N ARG A 11 6.82 -20.29 19.54
CA ARG A 11 5.78 -19.62 20.34
C ARG A 11 5.15 -18.44 19.61
N GLN A 12 5.94 -17.68 18.87
CA GLN A 12 5.45 -16.57 18.06
C GLN A 12 4.50 -17.07 16.95
N ALA A 13 4.90 -18.13 16.22
CA ALA A 13 4.03 -18.75 15.21
C ALA A 13 2.74 -19.31 15.82
N GLY A 14 2.83 -19.98 16.98
CA GLY A 14 1.66 -20.51 17.69
C GLY A 14 0.69 -19.41 18.17
N LYS A 15 1.22 -18.23 18.55
CA LYS A 15 0.40 -17.07 18.91
C LYS A 15 -0.37 -16.52 17.69
N PHE A 16 0.30 -16.38 16.54
CA PHE A 16 -0.36 -15.94 15.30
C PHE A 16 -1.50 -16.86 14.89
N ILE A 17 -1.34 -18.18 14.99
CA ILE A 17 -2.39 -19.14 14.63
C ILE A 17 -3.60 -19.04 15.56
N ARG A 18 -3.39 -18.78 16.87
CA ARG A 18 -4.46 -18.65 17.87
C ARG A 18 -5.25 -17.36 17.76
N GLU A 19 -4.64 -16.30 17.22
CA GLU A 19 -5.29 -14.99 17.05
C GLU A 19 -6.17 -14.92 15.78
N ILE A 20 -6.08 -15.91 14.87
CA ILE A 20 -6.88 -15.94 13.64
C ILE A 20 -8.28 -16.50 13.96
N PRO A 21 -9.37 -15.76 13.68
CA PRO A 21 -10.72 -16.27 13.84
C PRO A 21 -10.96 -17.50 12.96
N VAL A 22 -11.69 -18.50 13.48
CA VAL A 22 -11.88 -19.83 12.85
C VAL A 22 -12.40 -19.75 11.40
N ILE A 23 -13.26 -18.78 11.08
CA ILE A 23 -13.79 -18.57 9.72
C ILE A 23 -12.67 -18.25 8.73
N TYR A 24 -11.70 -17.42 9.12
CA TYR A 24 -10.55 -17.10 8.27
C TYR A 24 -9.59 -18.28 8.11
N LEU A 25 -9.50 -19.17 9.10
CA LEU A 25 -8.74 -20.42 8.98
C LEU A 25 -9.31 -21.32 7.87
N VAL A 26 -10.63 -21.48 7.80
CA VAL A 26 -11.29 -22.30 6.74
C VAL A 26 -11.09 -21.69 5.35
N ILE A 27 -11.20 -20.37 5.22
CA ILE A 27 -10.96 -19.68 3.94
C ILE A 27 -9.50 -19.80 3.53
N LEU A 28 -8.58 -19.60 4.49
CA LEU A 28 -7.14 -19.68 4.25
C LEU A 28 -6.70 -21.09 3.83
N THR A 29 -7.22 -22.14 4.49
CA THR A 29 -6.93 -23.52 4.10
C THR A 29 -7.47 -23.81 2.71
N GLY A 30 -8.67 -23.36 2.36
CA GLY A 30 -9.22 -23.49 1.01
C GLY A 30 -8.35 -22.83 -0.06
N ILE A 31 -7.92 -21.58 0.17
CA ILE A 31 -7.02 -20.86 -0.76
C ILE A 31 -5.67 -21.57 -0.90
N LEU A 32 -5.09 -22.02 0.21
CA LEU A 32 -3.82 -22.76 0.20
C LEU A 32 -3.94 -24.11 -0.53
N LEU A 33 -5.07 -24.79 -0.43
CA LEU A 33 -5.32 -26.05 -1.10
C LEU A 33 -5.45 -25.86 -2.61
N ILE A 34 -6.20 -24.85 -3.06
CA ILE A 34 -6.31 -24.47 -4.48
C ILE A 34 -4.95 -24.09 -5.05
N ALA A 35 -4.20 -23.23 -4.34
CA ALA A 35 -2.85 -22.84 -4.73
C ALA A 35 -1.90 -24.04 -4.78
N GLY A 36 -2.00 -24.96 -3.81
CA GLY A 36 -1.22 -26.19 -3.76
C GLY A 36 -1.50 -27.13 -4.93
N ILE A 37 -2.76 -27.31 -5.32
CA ILE A 37 -3.15 -28.12 -6.49
C ILE A 37 -2.61 -27.49 -7.77
N ALA A 38 -2.76 -26.17 -7.93
CA ALA A 38 -2.23 -25.46 -9.09
C ALA A 38 -0.70 -25.63 -9.19
N LEU A 39 0.02 -25.42 -8.09
CA LEU A 39 1.48 -25.63 -8.02
C LEU A 39 1.86 -27.08 -8.34
N TYR A 40 1.11 -28.07 -7.85
CA TYR A 40 1.35 -29.48 -8.16
C TYR A 40 1.20 -29.78 -9.66
N GLN A 41 0.17 -29.22 -10.32
CA GLN A 41 -0.03 -29.41 -11.76
C GLN A 41 1.10 -28.78 -12.58
N PHE A 42 1.53 -27.56 -12.23
CA PHE A 42 2.63 -26.87 -12.91
C PHE A 42 4.00 -27.50 -12.69
N THR A 43 4.20 -28.24 -11.59
CA THR A 43 5.48 -28.90 -11.27
C THR A 43 5.64 -30.30 -11.90
N LYS A 44 4.66 -30.78 -12.67
CA LYS A 44 4.76 -32.05 -13.40
C LYS A 44 5.84 -32.01 -14.48
N ASP A 45 5.98 -30.87 -15.14
CA ASP A 45 7.00 -30.66 -16.16
C ASP A 45 8.30 -30.10 -15.55
N LEU A 46 9.45 -30.55 -16.06
CA LEU A 46 10.77 -30.09 -15.61
C LEU A 46 10.90 -28.56 -15.71
N HIS A 47 10.47 -27.96 -16.82
CA HIS A 47 10.51 -26.52 -17.02
C HIS A 47 9.65 -25.77 -16.00
N GLY A 48 8.45 -26.27 -15.70
CA GLY A 48 7.57 -25.68 -14.70
C GLY A 48 8.15 -25.75 -13.28
N SER A 49 8.78 -26.88 -12.94
CA SER A 49 9.49 -27.05 -11.67
C SER A 49 10.64 -26.06 -11.49
N LEU A 50 11.45 -25.85 -12.54
CA LEU A 50 12.55 -24.87 -12.51
C LEU A 50 12.04 -23.43 -12.40
N ILE A 51 10.97 -23.08 -13.12
CA ILE A 51 10.34 -21.75 -13.05
C ILE A 51 9.84 -21.48 -11.62
N ILE A 52 9.15 -22.44 -11.01
CA ILE A 52 8.64 -22.30 -9.64
C ILE A 52 9.77 -22.17 -8.63
N ALA A 53 10.84 -22.97 -8.76
CA ALA A 53 12.03 -22.85 -7.93
C ALA A 53 12.69 -21.47 -8.06
N GLY A 54 12.82 -20.95 -9.29
CA GLY A 54 13.36 -19.62 -9.56
C GLY A 54 12.51 -18.50 -8.94
N ILE A 55 11.19 -18.56 -9.15
CA ILE A 55 10.25 -17.60 -8.55
C ILE A 55 10.34 -17.61 -7.02
N LEU A 56 10.42 -18.81 -6.42
CA LEU A 56 10.56 -18.96 -4.97
C LEU A 56 11.86 -18.33 -4.46
N LEU A 57 13.00 -18.60 -5.12
CA LEU A 57 14.29 -18.01 -4.71
C LEU A 57 14.31 -16.48 -4.88
N VAL A 58 13.73 -15.94 -5.95
CA VAL A 58 13.57 -14.49 -6.13
C VAL A 58 12.71 -13.92 -5.01
N PHE A 59 11.58 -14.55 -4.69
CA PHE A 59 10.71 -14.11 -3.62
C PHE A 59 11.41 -14.12 -2.25
N LEU A 60 12.14 -15.19 -1.93
CA LEU A 60 12.95 -15.29 -0.72
C LEU A 60 14.06 -14.23 -0.66
N SER A 61 14.70 -13.92 -1.79
CA SER A 61 15.71 -12.86 -1.88
C SER A 61 15.13 -11.47 -1.58
N LEU A 62 13.92 -11.19 -2.10
CA LEU A 62 13.21 -9.93 -1.83
C LEU A 62 12.82 -9.80 -0.35
N ILE A 63 12.42 -10.92 0.27
CA ILE A 63 12.17 -10.97 1.72
C ILE A 63 13.45 -10.66 2.48
N GLN A 64 14.58 -11.31 2.16
CA GLN A 64 15.87 -11.07 2.82
C GLN A 64 16.29 -9.60 2.71
N LEU A 65 16.08 -8.95 1.56
CA LEU A 65 16.43 -7.54 1.35
C LEU A 65 15.53 -6.56 2.12
N ARG A 66 14.27 -6.93 2.41
CA ARG A 66 13.29 -6.08 3.11
C ARG A 66 13.09 -6.45 4.58
N ARG A 67 13.84 -7.42 5.08
CA ARG A 67 13.69 -7.99 6.41
C ARG A 67 14.00 -6.95 7.49
N LYS A 68 13.02 -6.62 8.34
CA LYS A 68 13.12 -5.56 9.37
C LYS A 68 13.93 -5.96 10.60
N ASP A 69 13.98 -7.25 10.91
CA ASP A 69 14.64 -7.84 12.09
C ASP A 69 16.10 -8.25 11.83
N TYR A 70 16.68 -7.90 10.66
CA TYR A 70 18.03 -8.29 10.27
C TYR A 70 19.11 -7.86 11.28
N HIS A 71 19.08 -6.60 11.72
CA HIS A 71 20.04 -6.06 12.69
C HIS A 71 19.87 -6.69 14.07
N PHE A 72 18.62 -6.93 14.49
CA PHE A 72 18.34 -7.58 15.76
C PHE A 72 18.93 -9.01 15.81
N ILE A 73 18.81 -9.77 14.72
CA ILE A 73 19.32 -11.14 14.65
C ILE A 73 20.85 -11.18 14.64
N HIS A 74 21.49 -10.24 13.95
CA HIS A 74 22.96 -10.11 13.98
C HIS A 74 23.51 -9.72 15.36
N LEU A 75 22.75 -8.96 16.16
CA LEU A 75 23.13 -8.64 17.54
C LEU A 75 22.85 -9.80 18.52
N ALA A 76 21.80 -10.58 18.28
CA ALA A 76 21.33 -11.60 19.20
C ALA A 76 22.04 -12.96 19.06
N GLU A 77 22.57 -13.30 17.89
CA GLU A 77 23.19 -14.60 17.61
C GLU A 77 24.52 -14.43 16.85
N GLU A 78 25.57 -15.09 17.33
CA GLU A 78 26.91 -15.08 16.69
C GLU A 78 26.89 -15.64 15.27
N LYS A 79 25.94 -16.56 14.97
CA LYS A 79 25.81 -17.23 13.66
C LYS A 79 24.46 -16.91 13.01
N ALA A 80 24.20 -15.63 12.78
CA ALA A 80 22.96 -15.12 12.16
C ALA A 80 22.57 -15.80 10.83
N TRP A 81 23.53 -16.19 9.99
CA TRP A 81 23.27 -16.86 8.71
C TRP A 81 22.50 -18.19 8.88
N LYS A 82 22.70 -18.91 9.99
CA LYS A 82 21.99 -20.17 10.28
C LYS A 82 20.51 -19.92 10.57
N VAL A 83 20.21 -18.84 11.29
CA VAL A 83 18.84 -18.42 11.59
C VAL A 83 18.11 -18.05 10.30
N PHE A 84 18.77 -17.28 9.44
CA PHE A 84 18.19 -16.92 8.13
C PHE A 84 17.95 -18.14 7.25
N SER A 85 18.93 -19.04 7.14
CA SER A 85 18.80 -20.26 6.34
C SER A 85 17.67 -21.16 6.83
N MET A 86 17.50 -21.28 8.16
CA MET A 86 16.42 -22.07 8.75
C MET A 86 15.04 -21.46 8.46
N ASP A 87 14.89 -20.15 8.61
CA ASP A 87 13.62 -19.47 8.31
C ASP A 87 13.23 -19.67 6.84
N TYR A 88 14.20 -19.59 5.91
CA TYR A 88 13.95 -19.79 4.48
C TYR A 88 13.68 -21.24 4.11
N LEU A 89 14.38 -22.19 4.75
CA LEU A 89 14.06 -23.62 4.61
C LEU A 89 12.63 -23.91 5.07
N LEU A 90 12.25 -23.41 6.25
CA LEU A 90 10.90 -23.60 6.81
C LEU A 90 9.82 -23.02 5.89
N LEU A 91 10.06 -21.82 5.33
CA LEU A 91 9.13 -21.19 4.38
C LEU A 91 9.01 -21.98 3.07
N SER A 92 10.11 -22.60 2.62
CA SER A 92 10.16 -23.37 1.37
C SER A 92 9.64 -24.82 1.49
N LEU A 93 9.38 -25.31 2.71
CA LEU A 93 8.95 -26.70 2.96
C LEU A 93 7.77 -27.17 2.09
N PRO A 94 6.66 -26.41 1.93
CA PRO A 94 5.53 -26.88 1.15
C PRO A 94 5.89 -27.14 -0.32
N VAL A 95 6.73 -26.29 -0.90
CA VAL A 95 7.18 -26.41 -2.29
C VAL A 95 8.21 -27.53 -2.44
N LEU A 96 9.11 -27.70 -1.45
CA LEU A 96 10.04 -28.82 -1.42
C LEU A 96 9.31 -30.18 -1.39
N ILE A 97 8.23 -30.29 -0.62
CA ILE A 97 7.42 -31.52 -0.55
C ILE A 97 6.78 -31.80 -1.92
N ILE A 98 6.15 -30.80 -2.54
CA ILE A 98 5.49 -30.93 -3.84
C ILE A 98 6.48 -31.37 -4.94
N ILE A 99 7.65 -30.74 -5.01
CA ILE A 99 8.68 -31.06 -6.01
C ILE A 99 9.28 -32.45 -5.77
N SER A 100 9.44 -32.85 -4.50
CA SER A 100 9.97 -34.17 -4.15
C SER A 100 8.98 -35.29 -4.47
N VAL A 101 7.67 -35.05 -4.31
CA VAL A 101 6.61 -35.99 -4.74
C VAL A 101 6.65 -36.21 -6.26
N ASN A 102 6.95 -35.17 -7.03
CA ASN A 102 7.12 -35.24 -8.49
C ASN A 102 8.49 -35.83 -8.93
N SER A 103 9.26 -36.44 -8.02
CA SER A 103 10.53 -37.13 -8.29
C SER A 103 11.69 -36.26 -8.80
N TYR A 104 11.58 -34.93 -8.77
CA TYR A 104 12.64 -33.99 -9.19
C TYR A 104 13.56 -33.59 -8.02
N TRP A 105 14.29 -34.56 -7.48
CA TRP A 105 15.16 -34.36 -6.32
C TRP A 105 16.30 -33.35 -6.55
N TYR A 106 16.83 -33.25 -7.77
CA TYR A 106 17.84 -32.25 -8.13
C TYR A 106 17.36 -30.81 -7.92
N VAL A 107 16.09 -30.53 -8.23
CA VAL A 107 15.50 -29.18 -8.08
C VAL A 107 15.30 -28.86 -6.59
N SER A 108 14.89 -29.85 -5.79
CA SER A 108 14.82 -29.70 -4.33
C SER A 108 16.18 -29.38 -3.71
N LEU A 109 17.26 -30.05 -4.16
CA LEU A 109 18.62 -29.74 -3.71
C LEU A 109 19.06 -28.32 -4.10
N ALA A 110 18.70 -27.87 -5.31
CA ALA A 110 18.99 -26.50 -5.75
C ALA A 110 18.29 -25.45 -4.87
N ILE A 111 17.05 -25.69 -4.45
CA ILE A 111 16.33 -24.81 -3.52
C ILE A 111 17.02 -24.78 -2.16
N ILE A 112 17.44 -25.93 -1.62
CA ILE A 112 18.16 -26.01 -0.34
C ILE A 112 19.47 -25.21 -0.40
N ALA A 113 20.25 -25.39 -1.47
CA ALA A 113 21.48 -24.65 -1.70
C ALA A 113 21.22 -23.14 -1.85
N GLY A 114 20.14 -22.76 -2.55
CA GLY A 114 19.69 -21.38 -2.68
C GLY A 114 19.34 -20.76 -1.32
N CYS A 115 18.56 -21.44 -0.48
CA CYS A 115 18.21 -20.98 0.86
C CYS A 115 19.42 -20.73 1.76
N ILE A 116 20.44 -21.60 1.69
CA ILE A 116 21.70 -21.42 2.42
C ILE A 116 22.46 -20.21 1.88
N SER A 117 22.55 -20.09 0.55
CA SER A 117 23.24 -18.97 -0.12
C SER A 117 22.61 -17.61 0.23
N LEU A 118 21.27 -17.54 0.28
CA LEU A 118 20.53 -16.35 0.71
C LEU A 118 20.85 -15.94 2.16
N GLY A 119 21.17 -16.91 3.03
CA GLY A 119 21.58 -16.66 4.42
C GLY A 119 22.89 -15.87 4.55
N PHE A 120 23.76 -15.92 3.54
CA PHE A 120 25.03 -15.18 3.50
C PHE A 120 24.89 -13.78 2.87
N ILE A 121 23.78 -13.48 2.20
CA ILE A 121 23.56 -12.18 1.59
C ILE A 121 23.43 -11.13 2.70
N LYS A 122 24.37 -10.18 2.69
CA LYS A 122 24.34 -9.02 3.56
C LYS A 122 23.27 -8.04 3.08
N GLN A 123 22.45 -7.53 3.99
CA GLN A 123 21.53 -6.45 3.62
C GLN A 123 22.33 -5.20 3.25
N PRO A 124 21.94 -4.50 2.16
CA PRO A 124 22.49 -3.18 1.91
C PRO A 124 22.14 -2.28 3.09
N PHE A 125 23.15 -1.59 3.64
CA PHE A 125 22.98 -0.64 4.74
C PHE A 125 21.79 0.27 4.45
N HIS A 126 20.87 0.41 5.41
CA HIS A 126 19.81 1.42 5.35
C HIS A 126 20.46 2.80 5.43
N ARG A 127 20.99 3.31 4.31
CA ARG A 127 21.19 4.74 4.16
C ARG A 127 19.82 5.35 4.34
N THR A 128 19.69 6.27 5.29
CA THR A 128 18.56 7.18 5.39
C THR A 128 18.41 7.80 4.00
N LYS A 129 17.45 7.29 3.22
CA LYS A 129 17.23 7.80 1.86
C LYS A 129 16.88 9.26 2.03
N LYS A 130 17.80 10.13 1.64
CA LYS A 130 17.50 11.56 1.52
C LYS A 130 16.43 11.64 0.44
N GLY A 131 15.18 11.79 0.89
CA GLY A 131 14.02 11.86 0.01
C GLY A 131 14.20 12.96 -1.02
N MET A 132 13.51 12.85 -2.15
CA MET A 132 13.58 13.86 -3.20
C MET A 132 13.11 15.21 -2.65
N ASN A 133 13.83 16.30 -2.95
CA ASN A 133 13.42 17.62 -2.50
C ASN A 133 12.02 17.94 -3.07
N SER A 134 11.09 18.36 -2.22
CA SER A 134 9.76 18.76 -2.68
C SER A 134 9.88 20.01 -3.56
N PRO A 135 9.20 20.08 -4.72
CA PRO A 135 9.26 21.25 -5.59
C PRO A 135 8.69 22.49 -4.89
N LYS A 136 9.32 23.65 -5.08
CA LYS A 136 8.95 24.92 -4.42
C LYS A 136 7.54 25.41 -4.78
N TRP A 137 6.98 24.96 -5.91
CA TRP A 137 5.65 25.38 -6.38
C TRP A 137 4.49 24.80 -5.56
N ILE A 138 4.68 23.68 -4.84
CA ILE A 138 3.62 23.13 -3.99
C ILE A 138 3.52 24.00 -2.73
N PRO A 139 2.36 24.54 -2.37
CA PRO A 139 2.21 25.40 -1.19
C PRO A 139 2.58 24.68 0.11
N ALA A 140 3.08 25.43 1.10
CA ALA A 140 3.47 24.87 2.41
C ALA A 140 2.28 24.25 3.17
N GLU A 141 1.07 24.78 2.92
CA GLU A 141 -0.19 24.26 3.46
C GLU A 141 -0.47 22.81 3.03
N ALA A 142 0.06 22.38 1.87
CA ALA A 142 -0.03 21.00 1.38
C ALA A 142 1.17 20.16 1.85
N PHE A 143 1.49 20.24 3.14
CA PHE A 143 2.66 19.54 3.71
C PHE A 143 2.58 18.02 3.51
N GLU A 144 1.37 17.43 3.48
CA GLU A 144 1.15 16.00 3.28
C GLU A 144 1.65 15.54 1.91
N LEU A 145 1.33 16.32 0.87
CA LEU A 145 1.82 16.07 -0.49
C LEU A 145 3.33 16.27 -0.55
N ARG A 146 3.89 17.28 0.14
CA ARG A 146 5.34 17.48 0.21
C ARG A 146 6.05 16.31 0.89
N SER A 147 5.54 15.81 2.02
CA SER A 147 6.11 14.63 2.70
C SER A 147 5.96 13.36 1.85
N GLY A 148 4.82 13.21 1.18
CA GLY A 148 4.57 12.11 0.26
C GLY A 148 5.51 12.12 -0.94
N ILE A 149 5.80 13.27 -1.53
CA ILE A 149 6.77 13.42 -2.62
C ILE A 149 8.20 13.13 -2.14
N ARG A 150 8.56 13.49 -0.90
CA ARG A 150 9.86 13.11 -0.36
C ARG A 150 10.01 11.59 -0.23
N GLN A 151 8.94 10.89 0.13
CA GLN A 151 8.94 9.43 0.31
C GLN A 151 8.81 8.65 -1.00
N TYR A 152 7.88 9.04 -1.87
CA TYR A 152 7.48 8.33 -3.08
C TYR A 152 7.85 9.06 -4.38
N GLY A 153 8.57 10.18 -4.31
CA GLY A 153 8.76 11.10 -5.44
C GLY A 153 9.35 10.46 -6.69
N GLY A 154 10.33 9.57 -6.56
CA GLY A 154 10.87 8.84 -7.71
C GLY A 154 9.81 7.97 -8.41
N LEU A 155 8.97 7.29 -7.63
CA LEU A 155 7.91 6.43 -8.15
C LEU A 155 6.77 7.27 -8.75
N LEU A 156 6.38 8.38 -8.10
CA LEU A 156 5.39 9.33 -8.64
C LEU A 156 5.87 9.95 -9.96
N LEU A 157 7.16 10.28 -10.07
CA LEU A 157 7.75 10.82 -11.29
C LEU A 157 7.75 9.77 -12.41
N ILE A 158 8.16 8.54 -12.12
CA ILE A 158 8.13 7.44 -13.10
C ILE A 158 6.70 7.24 -13.62
N LEU A 159 5.71 7.18 -12.72
CA LEU A 159 4.30 7.02 -13.11
C LEU A 159 3.76 8.22 -13.90
N TYR A 160 4.21 9.42 -13.60
CA TYR A 160 3.82 10.60 -14.35
C TYR A 160 4.41 10.58 -15.76
N VAL A 161 5.71 10.28 -15.88
CA VAL A 161 6.40 10.15 -17.18
C VAL A 161 5.81 9.00 -18.00
N SER A 162 5.49 7.86 -17.39
CA SER A 162 4.82 6.77 -18.10
C SER A 162 3.40 7.11 -18.51
N ALA A 163 2.71 8.05 -17.84
CA ALA A 163 1.42 8.55 -18.31
C ALA A 163 1.55 9.34 -19.62
N TRP A 164 2.63 10.12 -19.77
CA TRP A 164 2.95 10.85 -21.00
C TRP A 164 3.38 9.92 -22.14
N ILE A 165 4.29 8.98 -21.88
CA ILE A 165 4.68 7.96 -22.87
C ILE A 165 3.47 7.10 -23.25
N GLY A 166 2.63 6.77 -22.27
CA GLY A 166 1.40 6.02 -22.45
C GLY A 166 0.33 6.75 -23.25
N LEU A 167 0.53 8.00 -23.69
CA LEU A 167 -0.35 8.65 -24.67
C LEU A 167 -0.26 8.00 -26.06
N LEU A 168 0.81 7.25 -26.34
CA LEU A 168 1.00 6.51 -27.59
C LEU A 168 0.06 5.30 -27.71
N LEU A 169 -0.47 4.79 -26.60
CA LEU A 169 -1.39 3.66 -26.56
C LEU A 169 -2.70 4.08 -25.87
N PRO A 170 -3.88 3.72 -26.43
CA PRO A 170 -5.16 3.99 -25.77
C PRO A 170 -5.20 3.40 -24.35
N PHE A 171 -5.80 4.13 -23.40
CA PHE A 171 -5.99 3.76 -21.99
C PHE A 171 -4.72 3.58 -21.12
N ALA A 172 -3.53 3.42 -21.71
CA ALA A 172 -2.29 3.22 -20.93
C ALA A 172 -1.96 4.44 -20.05
N SER A 173 -2.18 5.66 -20.57
CA SER A 173 -2.06 6.90 -19.81
C SER A 173 -3.00 6.94 -18.59
N LEU A 174 -4.26 6.53 -18.76
CA LEU A 174 -5.27 6.49 -17.69
C LEU A 174 -4.92 5.46 -16.62
N ALA A 175 -4.40 4.29 -17.00
CA ALA A 175 -3.92 3.28 -16.06
C ALA A 175 -2.76 3.82 -15.20
N SER A 176 -1.83 4.56 -15.81
CA SER A 176 -0.71 5.18 -15.08
C SER A 176 -1.19 6.23 -14.07
N LEU A 177 -2.16 7.07 -14.48
CA LEU A 177 -2.81 8.04 -13.59
C LEU A 177 -3.63 7.36 -12.49
N TRP A 178 -4.23 6.20 -12.76
CA TRP A 178 -4.90 5.41 -11.74
C TRP A 178 -3.90 4.93 -10.67
N PHE A 179 -2.76 4.34 -11.06
CA PHE A 179 -1.71 3.98 -10.10
C PHE A 179 -1.20 5.19 -9.30
N PHE A 180 -1.12 6.36 -9.95
CA PHE A 180 -0.79 7.60 -9.28
C PHE A 180 -1.79 7.93 -8.16
N THR A 181 -3.11 7.79 -8.40
CA THR A 181 -4.14 7.99 -7.36
C THR A 181 -4.02 7.01 -6.19
N VAL A 182 -3.62 5.76 -6.46
CA VAL A 182 -3.41 4.74 -5.42
C VAL A 182 -2.31 5.17 -4.46
N ILE A 183 -1.19 5.68 -4.96
CA ILE A 183 -0.09 6.15 -4.10
C ILE A 183 -0.50 7.40 -3.32
N VAL A 184 -1.23 8.31 -3.97
CA VAL A 184 -1.77 9.49 -3.30
C VAL A 184 -2.68 9.09 -2.14
N SER A 185 -3.48 8.03 -2.27
CA SER A 185 -4.29 7.51 -1.15
C SER A 185 -3.46 7.09 0.07
N ASP A 186 -2.26 6.53 -0.14
CA ASP A 186 -1.39 6.11 0.96
C ASP A 186 -0.72 7.31 1.66
N ILE A 187 -0.48 8.40 0.94
CA ILE A 187 0.03 9.65 1.52
C ILE A 187 -0.97 10.22 2.55
N PHE A 188 -2.26 10.17 2.25
CA PHE A 188 -3.32 10.68 3.14
C PHE A 188 -3.63 9.77 4.35
N ARG A 189 -3.01 8.60 4.48
CA ARG A 189 -3.25 7.69 5.62
C ARG A 189 -2.61 8.13 6.94
N PHE A 190 -1.67 9.07 6.91
CA PHE A 190 -0.98 9.53 8.11
C PHE A 190 -1.66 10.78 8.68
N SER A 191 -2.11 10.67 9.94
CA SER A 191 -2.71 11.78 10.68
C SER A 191 -1.63 12.77 11.14
N GLU A 192 -1.95 14.06 11.04
CA GLU A 192 -1.10 15.14 11.55
C GLU A 192 -1.19 15.26 13.08
N PRO A 193 -0.14 15.75 13.78
CA PRO A 193 -0.23 16.13 15.19
C PRO A 193 -1.29 17.22 15.42
N VAL A 194 -1.89 17.23 16.62
CA VAL A 194 -2.92 18.21 17.00
C VAL A 194 -2.39 19.65 16.93
N GLN A 195 -1.10 19.85 17.22
CA GLN A 195 -0.47 21.18 17.17
C GLN A 195 -0.52 21.79 15.76
N ILE A 196 -0.32 20.96 14.73
CA ILE A 196 -0.41 21.42 13.33
C ILE A 196 -1.87 21.76 12.99
N LEU A 197 -2.81 20.95 13.47
CA LEU A 197 -4.24 21.17 13.27
C LEU A 197 -4.69 22.50 13.91
N CYS A 198 -4.29 22.77 15.15
CA CYS A 198 -4.65 23.99 15.89
C CYS A 198 -3.94 25.25 15.37
N SER A 199 -2.74 25.11 14.79
CA SER A 199 -1.97 26.25 14.26
C SER A 199 -2.67 27.00 13.11
N GLN A 200 -3.68 26.38 12.49
CA GLN A 200 -4.42 27.01 11.40
C GLN A 200 -5.54 27.93 11.90
N GLU A 201 -5.90 27.89 13.18
CA GLU A 201 -6.87 28.79 13.84
C GLU A 201 -8.18 29.00 13.06
N ARG A 202 -8.64 27.95 12.35
CA ARG A 202 -9.82 28.01 11.48
C ARG A 202 -10.96 27.18 12.07
N PRO A 203 -12.22 27.62 11.90
CA PRO A 203 -13.37 26.80 12.26
C PRO A 203 -13.44 25.56 11.38
N VAL A 204 -13.99 24.47 11.93
CA VAL A 204 -13.99 23.12 11.34
C VAL A 204 -14.40 23.10 9.87
N ASN A 205 -15.47 23.81 9.51
CA ASN A 205 -15.98 23.83 8.14
C ASN A 205 -15.00 24.54 7.18
N ARG A 206 -14.44 25.69 7.56
CA ARG A 206 -13.49 26.43 6.71
C ARG A 206 -12.17 25.67 6.55
N PHE A 207 -11.71 25.02 7.62
CA PHE A 207 -10.55 24.14 7.59
C PHE A 207 -10.74 23.00 6.58
N LEU A 208 -11.84 22.25 6.69
CA LEU A 208 -12.10 21.09 5.85
C LEU A 208 -12.27 21.47 4.37
N HIS A 209 -13.05 22.52 4.07
CA HIS A 209 -13.24 22.98 2.68
C HIS A 209 -11.96 23.56 2.09
N GLY A 210 -11.18 24.32 2.88
CA GLY A 210 -9.89 24.85 2.44
C GLY A 210 -8.92 23.72 2.05
N LYS A 211 -8.83 22.69 2.90
CA LYS A 211 -7.97 21.53 2.64
C LYS A 211 -8.45 20.69 1.48
N LEU A 212 -9.77 20.53 1.32
CA LEU A 212 -10.36 19.86 0.17
C LEU A 212 -10.01 20.58 -1.13
N ARG A 213 -10.28 21.89 -1.19
CA ARG A 213 -10.08 22.72 -2.39
C ARG A 213 -8.61 22.76 -2.80
N LEU A 214 -7.71 22.88 -1.83
CA LEU A 214 -6.27 22.92 -2.09
C LEU A 214 -5.78 21.62 -2.74
N ASN A 215 -6.06 20.47 -2.12
CA ASN A 215 -5.59 19.17 -2.62
C ASN A 215 -6.28 18.77 -3.93
N LEU A 216 -7.57 19.07 -4.07
CA LEU A 216 -8.31 18.84 -5.31
C LEU A 216 -7.77 19.70 -6.44
N LYS A 217 -7.50 20.99 -6.21
CA LYS A 217 -6.89 21.88 -7.21
C LYS A 217 -5.50 21.40 -7.64
N LEU A 218 -4.64 21.05 -6.68
CA LEU A 218 -3.28 20.55 -6.99
C LEU A 218 -3.31 19.27 -7.80
N PHE A 219 -4.20 18.34 -7.42
CA PHE A 219 -4.30 17.08 -8.12
C PHE A 219 -4.89 17.25 -9.53
N LEU A 220 -5.98 18.00 -9.69
CA LEU A 220 -6.54 18.30 -11.01
C LEU A 220 -5.52 19.02 -11.88
N CYS A 221 -4.80 20.01 -11.35
CA CYS A 221 -3.75 20.71 -12.09
C CYS A 221 -2.66 19.76 -12.61
N ALA A 222 -2.36 18.67 -11.88
CA ALA A 222 -1.39 17.66 -12.30
C ALA A 222 -1.95 16.72 -13.38
N THR A 223 -3.22 16.31 -13.30
CA THR A 223 -3.83 15.32 -14.21
C THR A 223 -4.46 15.91 -15.47
N THR A 224 -5.02 17.12 -15.40
CA THR A 224 -5.65 17.81 -16.53
C THR A 224 -4.77 17.91 -17.78
N PRO A 225 -3.46 18.23 -17.74
CA PRO A 225 -2.67 18.35 -18.98
C PRO A 225 -2.56 17.02 -19.73
N VAL A 226 -2.39 15.91 -19.02
CA VAL A 226 -2.33 14.57 -19.64
C VAL A 226 -3.70 14.19 -20.23
N CYS A 227 -4.77 14.44 -19.48
CA CYS A 227 -6.14 14.20 -19.95
C CYS A 227 -6.52 15.06 -21.16
N ALA A 228 -6.11 16.33 -21.19
CA ALA A 228 -6.41 17.25 -22.29
C ALA A 228 -5.70 16.85 -23.59
N ILE A 229 -4.45 16.42 -23.50
CA ILE A 229 -3.73 15.93 -24.69
C ILE A 229 -4.30 14.57 -25.13
N TYR A 230 -4.68 13.70 -24.19
CA TYR A 230 -5.36 12.46 -24.53
C TYR A 230 -6.71 12.70 -25.25
N THR A 231 -7.52 13.67 -24.83
CA THR A 231 -8.76 14.05 -25.56
C THR A 231 -8.49 14.51 -26.99
N LEU A 232 -7.35 15.18 -27.22
CA LEU A 232 -6.98 15.66 -28.56
C LEU A 232 -6.51 14.52 -29.47
N LEU A 233 -5.82 13.52 -28.91
CA LEU A 233 -5.34 12.35 -29.66
C LEU A 233 -6.46 11.32 -29.92
N TYR A 234 -7.41 11.18 -28.99
CA TYR A 234 -8.51 10.22 -29.09
C TYR A 234 -9.87 10.90 -28.79
N PRO A 235 -10.42 11.70 -29.71
CA PRO A 235 -11.67 12.43 -29.51
C PRO A 235 -12.86 11.52 -29.17
N GLU A 236 -12.89 10.31 -29.72
CA GLU A 236 -13.94 9.30 -29.48
C GLU A 236 -14.07 8.90 -27.99
N HIS A 237 -13.03 9.13 -27.19
CA HIS A 237 -12.98 8.74 -25.78
C HIS A 237 -13.24 9.89 -24.80
N TRP A 238 -13.75 11.02 -25.27
CA TRP A 238 -13.98 12.22 -24.44
C TRP A 238 -14.82 11.92 -23.17
N TRP A 239 -15.85 11.07 -23.29
CA TRP A 239 -16.74 10.73 -22.17
C TRP A 239 -16.04 9.90 -21.10
N PHE A 240 -15.13 8.99 -21.48
CA PHE A 240 -14.34 8.19 -20.54
C PHE A 240 -13.41 9.07 -19.69
N ILE A 241 -12.86 10.13 -20.28
CA ILE A 241 -11.96 11.04 -19.57
C ILE A 241 -12.75 11.90 -18.58
N LEU A 242 -13.96 12.31 -18.96
CA LEU A 242 -14.86 13.05 -18.08
C LEU A 242 -15.28 12.20 -16.87
N THR A 243 -15.66 10.94 -17.09
CA THR A 243 -16.00 10.01 -16.00
C THR A 243 -14.77 9.69 -15.14
N PHE A 244 -13.59 9.53 -15.73
CA PHE A 244 -12.34 9.33 -15.02
C PHE A 244 -11.99 10.53 -14.12
N LEU A 245 -12.04 11.76 -14.63
CA LEU A 245 -11.79 12.97 -13.85
C LEU A 245 -12.80 13.13 -12.72
N ALA A 246 -14.07 12.83 -12.97
CA ALA A 246 -15.11 12.82 -11.94
C ALA A 246 -14.82 11.77 -10.85
N ALA A 247 -14.48 10.54 -11.23
CA ALA A 247 -14.15 9.47 -10.29
C ALA A 247 -12.93 9.81 -9.43
N VAL A 248 -11.87 10.34 -10.04
CA VAL A 248 -10.64 10.70 -9.33
C VAL A 248 -10.85 11.87 -8.37
N SER A 249 -11.63 12.88 -8.76
CA SER A 249 -11.97 14.00 -7.87
C SER A 249 -12.80 13.55 -6.66
N LEU A 250 -13.74 12.63 -6.85
CA LEU A 250 -14.49 12.00 -5.76
C LEU A 250 -13.58 11.18 -4.84
N ASN A 251 -12.64 10.42 -5.39
CA ASN A 251 -11.70 9.61 -4.61
C ASN A 251 -10.83 10.45 -3.69
N ILE A 252 -10.25 11.55 -4.19
CA ILE A 252 -9.41 12.43 -3.37
C ILE A 252 -10.22 13.09 -2.26
N THR A 253 -11.44 13.52 -2.60
CA THR A 253 -12.38 14.09 -1.64
C THR A 253 -12.67 13.08 -0.52
N LEU A 254 -12.93 11.83 -0.89
CA LEU A 254 -13.13 10.73 0.05
C LEU A 254 -11.89 10.45 0.90
N PHE A 255 -10.69 10.45 0.33
CA PHE A 255 -9.45 10.18 1.07
C PHE A 255 -9.23 11.21 2.19
N ILE A 256 -9.43 12.49 1.87
CA ILE A 256 -9.30 13.58 2.85
C ILE A 256 -10.40 13.49 3.92
N ILE A 257 -11.65 13.28 3.51
CA ILE A 257 -12.77 13.20 4.47
C ILE A 257 -12.63 11.97 5.37
N ASN A 258 -12.26 10.81 4.81
CA ASN A 258 -12.08 9.59 5.57
C ASN A 258 -10.92 9.70 6.58
N LYS A 259 -9.86 10.43 6.21
CA LYS A 259 -8.77 10.78 7.13
C LYS A 259 -9.31 11.52 8.35
N TYR A 260 -10.16 12.53 8.15
CA TYR A 260 -10.71 13.31 9.25
C TYR A 260 -11.84 12.63 10.01
N ALA A 261 -12.57 11.72 9.37
CA ALA A 261 -13.57 10.90 10.04
C ALA A 261 -12.94 9.99 11.10
N HIS A 262 -11.80 9.37 10.79
CA HIS A 262 -11.08 8.45 11.69
C HIS A 262 -9.80 9.07 12.27
N TYR A 263 -9.78 10.40 12.41
CA TYR A 263 -8.60 11.11 12.88
C TYR A 263 -8.24 10.71 14.31
N LEU A 264 -7.01 10.24 14.47
CA LEU A 264 -6.33 9.96 15.73
C LEU A 264 -4.91 10.53 15.62
N PRO A 265 -4.48 11.38 16.57
CA PRO A 265 -3.23 12.14 16.45
C PRO A 265 -2.01 11.23 16.39
N ASN A 266 -1.06 11.52 15.51
CA ASN A 266 0.21 10.79 15.33
C ASN A 266 0.08 9.29 15.06
N THR A 267 -1.08 8.83 14.56
CA THR A 267 -1.28 7.42 14.21
C THR A 267 -1.49 7.24 12.71
N LYS A 268 -1.14 6.05 12.24
CA LYS A 268 -1.52 5.59 10.90
C LYS A 268 -2.98 5.13 10.97
N ILE A 269 -3.82 5.71 10.14
CA ILE A 269 -5.25 5.37 10.12
C ILE A 269 -5.42 3.96 9.55
N THR A 270 -5.80 3.02 10.41
CA THR A 270 -6.16 1.64 10.03
C THR A 270 -7.66 1.46 9.81
N GLY A 271 -8.49 2.34 10.39
CA GLY A 271 -9.93 2.39 10.16
C GLY A 271 -10.31 2.94 8.78
N GLY A 272 -11.45 2.52 8.23
CA GLY A 272 -11.98 3.11 6.99
C GLY A 272 -11.21 2.75 5.70
N GLN A 273 -10.51 1.61 5.66
CA GLN A 273 -9.83 1.14 4.44
C GLN A 273 -10.81 0.64 3.37
N VAL A 274 -11.93 0.06 3.78
CA VAL A 274 -12.96 -0.45 2.85
C VAL A 274 -13.50 0.65 1.94
N PRO A 275 -13.94 1.84 2.44
CA PRO A 275 -14.32 2.96 1.60
C PRO A 275 -13.22 3.38 0.61
N ILE A 276 -11.95 3.46 1.05
CA ILE A 276 -10.82 3.85 0.20
C ILE A 276 -10.61 2.84 -0.94
N THR A 277 -10.64 1.54 -0.64
CA THR A 277 -10.48 0.48 -1.64
C THR A 277 -11.62 0.50 -2.66
N ILE A 278 -12.87 0.65 -2.20
CA ILE A 278 -14.04 0.78 -3.08
C ILE A 278 -13.90 2.00 -3.99
N ALA A 279 -13.41 3.13 -3.45
CA ALA A 279 -13.18 4.36 -4.20
C ALA A 279 -12.18 4.14 -5.34
N VAL A 280 -11.04 3.53 -5.05
CA VAL A 280 -10.01 3.22 -6.06
C VAL A 280 -10.54 2.29 -7.16
N ILE A 281 -11.33 1.26 -6.80
CA ILE A 281 -11.92 0.31 -7.74
C ILE A 281 -13.04 0.96 -8.59
N SER A 282 -13.74 1.96 -8.05
CA SER A 282 -14.83 2.66 -8.75
C SER A 282 -14.42 3.36 -10.04
N ILE A 283 -13.12 3.62 -10.23
CA ILE A 283 -12.59 4.17 -11.49
C ILE A 283 -12.79 3.18 -12.66
N PHE A 284 -12.68 1.88 -12.41
CA PHE A 284 -12.92 0.85 -13.43
C PHE A 284 -14.39 0.46 -13.55
N PHE A 285 -15.14 0.56 -12.44
CA PHE A 285 -16.54 0.18 -12.37
C PHE A 285 -17.38 1.40 -11.94
N PRO A 286 -17.84 2.23 -12.89
CA PRO A 286 -18.63 3.44 -12.59
C PRO A 286 -19.90 3.18 -11.78
N VAL A 287 -20.43 1.95 -11.82
CA VAL A 287 -21.57 1.49 -11.01
C VAL A 287 -21.31 1.64 -9.49
N LEU A 288 -20.04 1.70 -9.07
CA LEU A 288 -19.64 1.92 -7.67
C LEU A 288 -19.61 3.40 -7.27
N LEU A 289 -19.70 4.36 -8.21
CA LEU A 289 -19.66 5.80 -7.88
C LEU A 289 -20.77 6.26 -6.92
N PRO A 290 -22.03 5.79 -7.03
CA PRO A 290 -23.07 6.09 -6.04
C PRO A 290 -22.69 5.62 -4.62
N VAL A 291 -22.00 4.48 -4.52
CA VAL A 291 -21.51 3.94 -3.24
C VAL A 291 -20.42 4.84 -2.66
N VAL A 292 -19.52 5.36 -3.50
CA VAL A 292 -18.49 6.34 -3.09
C VAL A 292 -19.15 7.63 -2.58
N LEU A 293 -20.18 8.14 -3.28
CA LEU A 293 -20.95 9.30 -2.84
C LEU A 293 -21.61 9.08 -1.47
N PHE A 294 -22.22 7.91 -1.27
CA PHE A 294 -22.80 7.56 0.03
C PHE A 294 -21.75 7.58 1.15
N PHE A 295 -20.58 6.97 0.93
CA PHE A 295 -19.49 7.00 1.90
C PHE A 295 -18.96 8.43 2.13
N LEU A 296 -18.94 9.27 1.10
CA LEU A 296 -18.51 10.66 1.19
C LEU A 296 -19.43 11.45 2.12
N VAL A 297 -20.75 11.35 1.95
CA VAL A 297 -21.73 12.02 2.82
C VAL A 297 -21.60 11.51 4.27
N LYS A 298 -21.59 10.18 4.45
CA LYS A 298 -21.47 9.57 5.79
C LYS A 298 -20.19 10.01 6.50
N ASN A 299 -19.05 9.91 5.83
CA ASN A 299 -17.76 10.25 6.40
C ASN A 299 -17.61 11.77 6.60
N TYR A 300 -18.27 12.60 5.80
CA TYR A 300 -18.26 14.05 5.98
C TYR A 300 -18.93 14.47 7.30
N LEU A 301 -20.07 13.85 7.61
CA LEU A 301 -20.74 14.06 8.90
C LEU A 301 -19.88 13.59 10.08
N ALA A 302 -19.24 12.42 9.94
CA ALA A 302 -18.32 11.89 10.94
C ALA A 302 -17.08 12.79 11.13
N ALA A 303 -16.49 13.27 10.04
CA ALA A 303 -15.33 14.16 10.05
C ALA A 303 -15.63 15.47 10.76
N ARG A 304 -16.79 16.08 10.51
CA ARG A 304 -17.23 17.29 11.23
C ARG A 304 -17.31 17.04 12.73
N ARG A 305 -17.98 15.96 13.16
CA ARG A 305 -18.14 15.61 14.59
C ARG A 305 -16.81 15.34 15.28
N ASN A 306 -15.89 14.65 14.59
CA ASN A 306 -14.60 14.33 15.18
C ASN A 306 -13.71 15.58 15.28
N LEU A 307 -13.67 16.41 14.24
CA LEU A 307 -12.91 17.66 14.23
C LEU A 307 -13.44 18.71 15.23
N THR A 308 -14.76 18.76 15.50
CA THR A 308 -15.30 19.66 16.53
C THR A 308 -14.75 19.36 17.92
N THR A 309 -14.44 18.10 18.23
CA THR A 309 -13.85 17.71 19.51
C THR A 309 -12.44 18.29 19.68
N TYR A 310 -11.65 18.34 18.60
CA TYR A 310 -10.27 18.82 18.64
C TYR A 310 -10.13 20.34 18.43
N LEU A 311 -11.03 20.95 17.67
CA LEU A 311 -11.03 22.39 17.34
C LEU A 311 -12.10 23.18 18.11
N TYR A 312 -12.48 22.70 19.31
CA TYR A 312 -13.55 23.30 20.12
C TYR A 312 -13.32 24.80 20.38
N ALA A 313 -12.06 25.19 20.64
CA ALA A 313 -11.68 26.57 20.94
C ALA A 313 -11.98 27.57 19.80
N TYR A 314 -12.08 27.08 18.56
CA TYR A 314 -12.30 27.91 17.37
C TYR A 314 -13.73 27.78 16.82
N ASN A 315 -14.63 27.16 17.58
CA ASN A 315 -15.98 26.87 17.15
C ASN A 315 -17.01 27.21 18.27
N PRO A 316 -17.26 28.51 18.54
CA PRO A 316 -18.11 28.93 19.65
C PRO A 316 -19.57 28.47 19.52
N GLU A 317 -20.05 28.21 18.29
CA GLU A 317 -21.43 27.76 18.02
C GLU A 317 -21.71 26.30 18.41
N SER A 318 -20.68 25.47 18.63
CA SER A 318 -20.90 24.08 19.09
C SER A 318 -21.13 23.96 20.60
N THR A 319 -20.83 25.01 21.37
CA THR A 319 -21.01 25.05 22.83
C THR A 319 -22.47 25.22 23.26
N SER A 320 -23.37 25.60 22.33
CA SER A 320 -24.81 25.77 22.61
C SER A 320 -25.68 24.55 22.25
N ARG A 321 -25.07 23.45 21.79
CA ARG A 321 -25.77 22.20 21.41
C ARG A 321 -25.21 20.96 22.11
N ILE A 322 -24.58 21.15 23.27
CA ILE A 322 -24.31 20.09 24.27
C ILE A 322 -25.32 20.31 25.39
#